data_AF-A0A947BN36-F1
#
_entry.id   AF-A0A947BN36-F1
#
_cell.length_a   1.000
_cell.length_b   1.000
_cell.length_c   1.000
_cell.angle_alpha   90.00
_cell.angle_beta   90.00
_cell.angle_gamma   90.00
#
_symmetry.space_group_name_H-M   'P 1'
#
loop_
_entity.id
_entity.type
_entity.pdbx_description
1 polymer ?
#
loop_
_entity_poly.entity_id
_entity_poly.type
_entity_poly.pdbx_seq_one_letter_code
_entity_poly.pdbx_strand_id
1 'polypeptide(L)'
;MGAVIEEPARSGWWSDIWHEHRGWVVTFALLAISLVVWKIHGSETIFPQSWIESFPFAEQTDAFKDRFFPLIQPTTRAMAAGVVWFYESMVDFLTFTQWQVVFVILVLPAFAYGGLRLGLLGIVAVGSWLVLDFWDESMETLSLMCISILIAIVIGVLLGVMSSQNDRFEAFLRPILDTMQTLPAFVYLIPAFYLFGIGAPGAILATVIYALPPVVRLTNLGI
;
A
#
# COMPACT_ATOMS: atom_id res chain seq x y z
N MET A 1 -48.62 61.66 -22.06
CA MET A 1 -47.56 62.04 -21.10
C MET A 1 -47.46 60.90 -20.10
N GLY A 2 -46.30 60.24 -20.00
CA GLY A 2 -46.04 59.15 -19.05
C GLY A 2 -45.73 57.80 -19.69
N ALA A 3 -44.56 57.68 -20.33
CA ALA A 3 -43.95 56.37 -20.56
C ALA A 3 -43.35 55.91 -19.22
N VAL A 4 -43.89 54.84 -18.64
CA VAL A 4 -43.32 54.19 -17.46
C VAL A 4 -42.18 53.29 -17.94
N ILE A 5 -40.96 53.74 -17.70
CA ILE A 5 -39.73 52.97 -17.91
C ILE A 5 -39.62 52.03 -16.71
N GLU A 6 -39.78 50.73 -16.90
CA GLU A 6 -39.46 49.74 -15.88
C GLU A 6 -37.94 49.74 -15.65
N GLU A 7 -37.50 50.10 -14.44
CA GLU A 7 -36.10 49.95 -14.03
C GLU A 7 -35.75 48.46 -13.93
N PRO A 8 -34.62 47.99 -14.50
CA PRO A 8 -34.18 46.63 -14.27
C PRO A 8 -33.80 46.48 -12.80
N ALA A 9 -34.42 45.52 -12.11
CA ALA A 9 -34.10 45.19 -10.72
C ALA A 9 -32.58 45.03 -10.59
N ARG A 10 -31.94 45.92 -9.81
CA ARG A 10 -30.51 45.83 -9.50
C ARG A 10 -30.27 44.49 -8.82
N SER A 11 -29.74 43.51 -9.57
CA SER A 11 -29.14 42.32 -8.97
C SER A 11 -28.05 42.81 -8.03
N GLY A 12 -28.22 42.56 -6.73
CA GLY A 12 -27.20 42.96 -5.77
C GLY A 12 -25.92 42.22 -6.10
N TRP A 13 -24.76 42.86 -6.00
CA TRP A 13 -23.45 42.23 -6.21
C TRP A 13 -23.30 40.87 -5.47
N TRP A 14 -24.01 40.71 -4.34
CA TRP A 14 -24.16 39.46 -3.60
C TRP A 14 -24.86 38.32 -4.37
N SER A 15 -25.89 38.59 -5.18
CA SER A 15 -26.56 37.55 -5.98
C SER A 15 -25.65 37.07 -7.10
N ASP A 16 -24.89 37.97 -7.72
CA ASP A 16 -24.00 37.62 -8.84
C ASP A 16 -22.83 36.76 -8.34
N ILE A 17 -22.19 37.15 -7.22
CA ILE A 17 -21.18 36.32 -6.54
C ILE A 17 -21.74 35.00 -6.04
N TRP A 18 -22.96 35.00 -5.50
CA TRP A 18 -23.59 33.79 -5.01
C TRP A 18 -23.85 32.78 -6.12
N HIS A 19 -24.29 33.21 -7.30
CA HIS A 19 -24.53 32.33 -8.43
C HIS A 19 -23.24 31.83 -9.08
N GLU A 20 -22.21 32.69 -9.18
CA GLU A 20 -20.93 32.36 -9.81
C GLU A 20 -20.00 31.53 -8.91
N HIS A 21 -20.07 31.72 -7.58
CA HIS A 21 -19.15 31.11 -6.62
C HIS A 21 -19.83 30.32 -5.49
N ARG A 22 -21.10 29.91 -5.67
CA ARG A 22 -21.88 29.14 -4.68
C ARG A 22 -21.10 27.99 -4.06
N GLY A 23 -20.38 27.23 -4.89
CA GLY A 23 -19.57 26.09 -4.44
C GLY A 23 -18.46 26.51 -3.47
N TRP A 24 -17.69 27.53 -3.84
CA TRP A 24 -16.61 28.06 -3.01
C TRP A 24 -17.12 28.66 -1.71
N VAL A 25 -18.21 29.42 -1.76
CA VAL A 25 -18.81 30.03 -0.55
C VAL A 25 -19.27 28.94 0.43
N VAL A 26 -19.90 27.87 -0.06
CA VAL A 26 -20.31 26.73 0.79
C VAL A 26 -19.10 25.99 1.35
N THR A 27 -18.06 25.75 0.55
CA THR A 27 -16.83 25.09 1.03
C THR A 27 -16.13 25.92 2.11
N PHE A 28 -15.94 27.22 1.90
CA PHE A 28 -15.33 28.10 2.90
C PHE A 28 -16.18 28.22 4.16
N ALA A 29 -17.51 28.25 4.03
CA ALA A 29 -18.40 28.25 5.19
C ALA A 29 -18.31 26.94 5.99
N LEU A 30 -18.29 25.78 5.32
CA LEU A 30 -18.11 24.48 5.97
C LEU A 30 -16.75 24.36 6.66
N LEU A 31 -15.70 24.87 6.03
CA LEU A 31 -14.34 24.87 6.57
C LEU A 31 -14.24 25.80 7.80
N ALA A 32 -14.84 26.98 7.74
CA ALA A 32 -14.95 27.89 8.88
C ALA A 32 -15.73 27.27 10.04
N ILE A 33 -16.86 26.60 9.75
CA ILE A 33 -17.64 25.86 10.77
C ILE A 33 -16.79 24.74 11.39
N SER A 34 -16.07 23.97 10.57
CA SER A 34 -15.18 22.90 11.05
C SER A 34 -14.07 23.44 11.96
N LEU A 35 -13.45 24.57 11.61
CA LEU A 35 -12.42 25.23 12.45
C LEU A 35 -13.00 25.80 13.74
N VAL A 36 -14.23 26.32 13.72
CA VAL A 36 -14.93 26.79 14.92
C VAL A 36 -15.27 25.61 15.85
N VAL A 37 -15.75 24.49 15.30
CA VAL A 37 -16.02 23.26 16.06
C VAL A 37 -14.74 22.72 16.69
N TRP A 38 -13.63 22.69 15.94
CA TRP A 38 -12.31 22.31 16.44
C TRP A 38 -11.85 23.20 17.60
N LYS A 39 -12.00 24.52 17.46
CA LYS A 39 -11.62 25.48 18.50
C LYS A 39 -12.45 25.33 19.79
N ILE A 40 -13.72 24.92 19.68
CA ILE A 40 -14.63 24.74 20.82
C ILE A 40 -14.38 23.40 21.54
N HIS A 41 -14.12 22.32 20.82
CA HIS A 41 -14.01 20.96 21.40
C HIS A 41 -12.58 20.56 21.82
N GLY A 42 -11.57 21.39 21.53
CA GLY A 42 -10.18 21.13 21.95
C GLY A 42 -9.42 20.16 21.05
N SER A 43 -8.15 19.92 21.37
CA SER A 43 -7.18 19.20 20.53
C SER A 43 -7.36 17.68 20.48
N GLU A 44 -8.18 17.10 21.36
CA GLU A 44 -8.44 15.67 21.35
C GLU A 44 -9.69 15.38 20.51
N THR A 45 -9.48 14.83 19.32
CA THR A 45 -10.58 14.37 18.46
C THR A 45 -11.21 13.11 19.05
N ILE A 46 -12.11 13.28 20.02
CA ILE A 46 -12.89 12.18 20.59
C ILE A 46 -14.19 12.08 19.78
N PHE A 47 -14.30 11.05 18.94
CA PHE A 47 -15.54 10.73 18.25
C PHE A 47 -16.64 10.46 19.31
N PRO A 48 -17.92 10.85 19.07
CA PRO A 48 -18.99 10.55 20.01
C PRO A 48 -19.03 9.04 20.28
N GLN A 49 -18.83 8.62 21.54
CA GLN A 49 -18.82 7.19 21.89
C GLN A 49 -20.13 6.49 21.49
N SER A 50 -21.26 7.20 21.53
CA SER A 50 -22.55 6.71 21.04
C SER A 50 -22.54 6.29 19.57
N TRP A 51 -21.71 6.90 18.72
CA TRP A 51 -21.57 6.51 17.31
C TRP A 51 -20.71 5.26 17.14
N ILE A 52 -19.69 5.09 17.98
CA ILE A 52 -18.82 3.90 17.98
C ILE A 52 -19.59 2.70 18.53
N GLU A 53 -20.30 2.88 19.63
CA GLU A 53 -21.13 1.86 20.28
C GLU A 53 -22.36 1.47 19.45
N SER A 54 -22.79 2.32 18.51
CA SER A 54 -23.86 1.98 17.55
C SER A 54 -23.48 0.85 16.59
N PHE A 55 -22.20 0.50 16.50
CA PHE A 55 -21.69 -0.53 15.60
C PHE A 55 -21.23 -1.78 16.37
N PRO A 56 -22.10 -2.80 16.53
CA PRO A 56 -21.78 -4.00 17.33
C PRO A 56 -20.66 -4.87 16.72
N PHE A 57 -20.21 -4.59 15.50
CA PHE A 57 -19.12 -5.33 14.86
C PHE A 57 -17.72 -4.94 15.38
N ALA A 58 -17.57 -3.75 15.96
CA ALA A 58 -16.27 -3.29 16.49
C ALA A 58 -15.84 -4.17 17.68
N GLU A 59 -16.74 -4.36 18.65
CA GLU A 59 -16.51 -5.23 19.82
C GLU A 59 -16.23 -6.68 19.41
N GLN A 60 -16.96 -7.19 18.40
CA GLN A 60 -16.72 -8.54 17.87
C GLN A 60 -15.33 -8.67 17.23
N THR A 61 -14.86 -7.63 16.53
CA THR A 61 -13.54 -7.61 15.89
C THR A 61 -12.43 -7.55 16.94
N ASP A 62 -12.61 -6.75 17.97
CA ASP A 62 -11.66 -6.62 19.07
C ASP A 62 -11.62 -7.91 19.92
N ALA A 63 -12.77 -8.49 20.26
CA ALA A 63 -12.84 -9.78 20.94
C ALA A 63 -12.21 -10.92 20.13
N PHE A 64 -12.41 -10.93 18.80
CA PHE A 64 -11.75 -11.88 17.91
C PHE A 64 -10.23 -11.70 17.93
N LYS A 65 -9.75 -10.46 17.80
CA LYS A 65 -8.31 -10.16 17.89
C LYS A 65 -7.70 -10.64 19.19
N ASP A 66 -8.33 -10.30 20.31
CA ASP A 66 -7.82 -10.65 21.64
C ASP A 66 -7.81 -12.16 21.88
N ARG A 67 -8.74 -12.90 21.28
CA ARG A 67 -8.78 -14.36 21.40
C ARG A 67 -7.83 -15.06 20.43
N PHE A 68 -7.75 -14.58 19.19
CA PHE A 68 -7.11 -15.29 18.08
C PHE A 68 -5.65 -14.89 17.91
N PHE A 69 -5.33 -13.59 18.02
CA PHE A 69 -3.98 -13.12 17.71
C PHE A 69 -2.92 -13.68 18.67
N PRO A 70 -3.14 -13.78 19.99
CA PRO A 70 -2.17 -14.39 20.89
C PRO A 70 -1.89 -15.87 20.58
N LEU A 71 -2.83 -16.58 19.95
CA LEU A 71 -2.65 -17.99 19.56
C LEU A 71 -1.67 -18.12 18.39
N ILE A 72 -1.78 -17.23 17.39
CA ILE A 72 -0.96 -17.29 16.16
C ILE A 72 0.30 -16.42 16.23
N GLN A 73 0.35 -15.45 17.16
CA GLN A 73 1.47 -14.51 17.28
C GLN A 73 2.82 -15.21 17.52
N PRO A 74 2.96 -16.21 18.40
CA PRO A 74 4.24 -16.89 18.59
C PRO A 74 4.77 -17.53 17.30
N THR A 75 3.89 -18.19 16.55
CA THR A 75 4.25 -18.83 15.27
C THR A 75 4.59 -17.81 14.20
N THR A 76 3.78 -16.77 14.06
CA THR A 76 4.02 -15.70 13.07
C THR A 76 5.30 -14.91 13.39
N ARG A 77 5.61 -14.68 14.67
CA ARG A 77 6.89 -14.07 15.10
C ARG A 77 8.09 -14.97 14.87
N ALA A 78 7.96 -16.28 15.09
CA ALA A 78 9.02 -17.23 14.77
C ALA A 78 9.30 -17.26 13.25
N MET A 79 8.24 -17.27 12.42
CA MET A 79 8.38 -17.16 10.97
C MET A 79 8.99 -15.81 10.56
N ALA A 80 8.54 -14.71 11.17
CA ALA A 80 9.09 -13.38 10.94
C ALA A 80 10.59 -13.35 11.24
N ALA A 81 11.04 -13.92 12.35
CA ALA A 81 12.45 -13.99 12.70
C ALA A 81 13.28 -14.72 11.63
N GLY A 82 12.76 -15.80 11.06
CA GLY A 82 13.41 -16.49 9.93
C GLY A 82 13.50 -15.62 8.67
N VAL A 83 12.43 -14.89 8.36
CA VAL A 83 12.41 -13.95 7.22
C VAL A 83 13.36 -12.77 7.46
N VAL A 84 13.41 -12.22 8.67
CA VAL A 84 14.34 -11.13 9.05
C VAL A 84 15.77 -11.61 8.93
N TRP A 85 16.09 -12.79 9.47
CA TRP A 85 17.43 -13.34 9.36
C TRP A 85 17.87 -13.49 7.90
N PHE A 86 16.97 -13.97 7.03
CA PHE A 86 17.28 -14.08 5.61
C PHE A 86 17.40 -12.71 4.92
N TYR A 87 16.54 -11.76 5.29
CA TYR A 87 16.59 -10.38 4.83
C TYR A 87 17.90 -9.68 5.21
N GLU A 88 18.27 -9.69 6.49
CA GLU A 88 19.52 -9.12 6.99
C GLU A 88 20.72 -9.79 6.32
N SER A 89 20.70 -11.12 6.18
CA SER A 89 21.76 -11.85 5.47
C SER A 89 21.91 -11.41 4.01
N MET A 90 20.81 -11.11 3.31
CA MET A 90 20.86 -10.59 1.94
C MET A 90 21.39 -9.16 1.89
N VAL A 91 20.92 -8.29 2.80
CA VAL A 91 21.40 -6.90 2.89
C VAL A 91 22.90 -6.89 3.19
N ASP A 92 23.32 -7.62 4.22
CA ASP A 92 24.74 -7.73 4.61
C ASP A 92 25.58 -8.30 3.46
N PHE A 93 25.08 -9.29 2.73
CA PHE A 93 25.78 -9.82 1.56
C PHE A 93 25.97 -8.75 0.48
N LEU A 94 24.94 -7.95 0.20
CA LEU A 94 24.99 -6.90 -0.83
C LEU A 94 25.83 -5.70 -0.41
N THR A 95 25.83 -5.32 0.87
CA THR A 95 26.57 -4.16 1.38
C THR A 95 28.02 -4.50 1.72
N PHE A 96 28.32 -5.71 2.19
CA PHE A 96 29.69 -6.20 2.39
C PHE A 96 30.41 -6.42 1.05
N THR A 97 29.65 -6.75 0.00
CA THR A 97 30.22 -6.87 -1.35
C THR A 97 30.61 -5.50 -1.88
N GLN A 98 31.84 -5.39 -2.35
CA GLN A 98 32.39 -4.19 -2.97
C GLN A 98 31.45 -3.66 -4.08
N TRP A 99 30.99 -2.41 -3.95
CA TRP A 99 29.86 -1.85 -4.72
C TRP A 99 29.98 -2.02 -6.24
N GLN A 100 31.21 -1.98 -6.77
CA GLN A 100 31.50 -2.17 -8.19
C GLN A 100 31.02 -3.54 -8.69
N VAL A 101 31.14 -4.58 -7.85
CA VAL A 101 30.71 -5.94 -8.19
C VAL A 101 29.19 -6.00 -8.27
N VAL A 102 28.49 -5.46 -7.27
CA VAL A 102 27.02 -5.39 -7.25
C VAL A 102 26.51 -4.56 -8.43
N PHE A 103 27.14 -3.42 -8.71
CA PHE A 103 26.82 -2.57 -9.85
C PHE A 103 26.90 -3.35 -11.17
N VAL A 104 27.99 -4.10 -11.38
CA VAL A 104 28.14 -4.94 -12.58
C VAL A 104 27.08 -6.03 -12.62
N ILE A 105 26.78 -6.71 -11.50
CA ILE A 105 25.75 -7.75 -11.44
C ILE A 105 24.37 -7.20 -11.84
N LEU A 106 24.01 -5.99 -11.41
CA LEU A 106 22.72 -5.37 -11.72
C LEU A 106 22.65 -4.87 -13.17
N VAL A 107 23.75 -4.32 -13.70
CA VAL A 107 23.77 -3.65 -15.01
C VAL A 107 24.11 -4.61 -16.16
N LEU A 108 24.93 -5.63 -15.93
CA LEU A 108 25.38 -6.54 -16.98
C LEU A 108 24.23 -7.29 -17.69
N PRO A 109 23.19 -7.79 -17.01
CA PRO A 109 22.04 -8.39 -17.67
C PRO A 109 21.32 -7.42 -18.62
N ALA A 110 21.27 -6.13 -18.28
CA ALA A 110 20.66 -5.12 -19.14
C ALA A 110 21.44 -4.95 -20.47
N PHE A 111 22.77 -5.01 -20.42
CA PHE A 111 23.61 -5.03 -21.63
C PHE A 111 23.44 -6.34 -22.41
N ALA A 112 23.43 -7.48 -21.73
CA ALA A 112 23.40 -8.79 -22.35
C ALA A 112 22.09 -9.04 -23.11
N TYR A 113 20.94 -8.69 -22.52
CA TYR A 113 19.62 -9.01 -23.10
C TYR A 113 18.94 -7.82 -23.78
N GLY A 114 19.21 -6.58 -23.36
CA GLY A 114 18.59 -5.37 -23.92
C GLY A 114 19.49 -4.54 -24.83
N GLY A 115 20.75 -4.95 -25.03
CA GLY A 115 21.72 -4.25 -25.85
C GLY A 115 22.18 -2.90 -25.27
N LEU A 116 22.85 -2.10 -26.11
CA LEU A 116 23.53 -0.87 -25.67
C LEU A 116 22.59 0.16 -25.02
N ARG A 117 21.38 0.35 -25.57
CA ARG A 117 20.44 1.35 -25.06
C ARG A 117 19.95 1.02 -23.65
N LEU A 118 19.57 -0.24 -23.41
CA LEU A 118 19.10 -0.66 -22.09
C LEU A 118 20.25 -0.72 -21.08
N GLY A 119 21.44 -1.15 -21.51
CA GLY A 119 22.62 -1.16 -20.65
C GLY A 119 23.04 0.23 -20.18
N LEU A 120 23.06 1.22 -21.08
CA LEU A 120 23.31 2.62 -20.71
C LEU A 120 22.25 3.17 -19.74
N LEU A 121 20.98 2.82 -19.95
CA LEU A 121 19.91 3.18 -19.02
C LEU A 121 20.13 2.52 -17.64
N GLY A 122 20.56 1.26 -17.61
CA GLY A 122 20.92 0.55 -16.37
C GLY A 122 22.07 1.23 -15.62
N ILE A 123 23.12 1.67 -16.34
CA ILE A 123 24.23 2.44 -15.75
C ILE A 123 23.70 3.71 -15.11
N VAL A 124 22.87 4.48 -15.81
CA VAL A 124 22.33 5.74 -15.29
C VAL A 124 21.41 5.49 -14.10
N ALA A 125 20.55 4.48 -14.17
CA ALA A 125 19.60 4.15 -13.11
C ALA A 125 20.31 3.70 -11.83
N VAL A 126 21.15 2.66 -11.90
CA VAL A 126 21.90 2.16 -10.73
C VAL A 126 22.96 3.17 -10.29
N GLY A 127 23.59 3.86 -11.24
CA GLY A 127 24.60 4.89 -10.94
C GLY A 127 24.03 6.10 -10.23
N SER A 128 22.75 6.42 -10.45
CA SER A 128 22.07 7.50 -9.73
C SER A 128 22.01 7.23 -8.22
N TRP A 129 21.86 5.98 -7.78
CA TRP A 129 21.86 5.63 -6.36
C TRP A 129 23.21 5.93 -5.70
N LEU A 130 24.32 5.70 -6.43
CA LEU A 130 25.66 6.00 -5.95
C LEU A 130 25.91 7.51 -5.86
N VAL A 131 25.45 8.28 -6.86
CA VAL A 131 25.62 9.74 -6.89
C VAL A 131 24.77 10.43 -5.82
N LEU A 132 23.61 9.85 -5.49
CA LEU A 132 22.67 10.38 -4.49
C LEU A 132 22.92 9.87 -3.07
N ASP A 133 23.94 9.03 -2.86
CA ASP A 133 24.27 8.42 -1.57
C ASP A 133 23.10 7.60 -0.97
N PHE A 134 22.36 6.88 -1.84
CA PHE A 134 21.26 5.99 -1.45
C PHE A 134 21.60 4.51 -1.70
N TRP A 135 22.88 4.16 -1.64
CA TRP A 135 23.33 2.80 -1.95
C TRP A 135 22.74 1.79 -0.97
N ASP A 136 22.86 2.05 0.34
CA ASP A 136 22.45 1.12 1.38
C ASP A 136 20.91 0.97 1.40
N GLU A 137 20.15 2.06 1.31
CA GLU A 137 18.68 2.04 1.22
C GLU A 137 18.20 1.31 -0.05
N SER A 138 18.97 1.41 -1.14
CA SER A 138 18.68 0.65 -2.37
C SER A 138 18.93 -0.84 -2.17
N MET A 139 19.97 -1.25 -1.44
CA MET A 139 20.23 -2.66 -1.12
C MET A 139 19.18 -3.24 -0.17
N GLU A 140 18.69 -2.45 0.78
CA GLU A 140 17.54 -2.81 1.62
C GLU A 140 16.29 -3.07 0.77
N THR A 141 15.96 -2.12 -0.11
CA THR A 141 14.80 -2.23 -1.00
C THR A 141 14.93 -3.43 -1.95
N LEU A 142 16.11 -3.64 -2.56
CA LEU A 142 16.37 -4.78 -3.44
C LEU A 142 16.23 -6.11 -2.69
N SER A 143 16.83 -6.22 -1.50
CA SER A 143 16.73 -7.43 -0.67
C SER A 143 15.28 -7.75 -0.32
N LEU A 144 14.53 -6.74 0.12
CA LEU A 144 13.11 -6.88 0.44
C LEU A 144 12.30 -7.35 -0.77
N MET A 145 12.52 -6.74 -1.95
CA MET A 145 11.83 -7.10 -3.18
C MET A 145 12.18 -8.51 -3.65
N CYS A 146 13.46 -8.89 -3.62
CA CYS A 146 13.91 -10.24 -3.98
C CYS A 146 13.23 -11.32 -3.12
N ILE A 147 13.21 -11.12 -1.79
CA ILE A 147 12.59 -12.07 -0.86
C ILE A 147 11.08 -12.13 -1.09
N SER A 148 10.43 -10.96 -1.24
CA SER A 148 8.99 -10.88 -1.46
C SER A 148 8.57 -11.60 -2.76
N ILE A 149 9.30 -11.37 -3.85
CA ILE A 149 9.03 -12.00 -5.14
C ILE A 149 9.29 -13.51 -5.06
N LEU A 150 10.37 -13.96 -4.41
CA LEU A 150 10.65 -15.38 -4.24
C LEU A 150 9.51 -16.09 -3.50
N ILE A 151 9.05 -15.52 -2.39
CA ILE A 151 7.92 -16.04 -1.61
C ILE A 151 6.63 -16.04 -2.45
N ALA A 152 6.35 -14.93 -3.14
CA ALA A 152 5.15 -14.79 -3.97
C ALA A 152 5.14 -15.78 -5.15
N ILE A 153 6.29 -16.06 -5.76
CA ILE A 153 6.41 -17.07 -6.83
C ILE A 153 6.19 -18.47 -6.25
N VAL A 154 6.86 -18.82 -5.15
CA VAL A 154 6.73 -20.16 -4.56
C VAL A 154 5.27 -20.43 -4.18
N ILE A 155 4.64 -19.53 -3.42
CA ILE A 155 3.26 -19.69 -2.97
C ILE A 155 2.30 -19.56 -4.16
N GLY A 156 2.51 -18.56 -5.03
CA GLY A 156 1.62 -18.26 -6.13
C GLY A 156 1.57 -19.37 -7.17
N VAL A 157 2.71 -19.96 -7.50
CA VAL A 157 2.79 -21.11 -8.42
C VAL A 157 2.12 -22.34 -7.80
N LEU A 158 2.39 -22.63 -6.52
CA LEU A 158 1.74 -23.77 -5.84
C LEU A 158 0.22 -23.64 -5.84
N LEU A 159 -0.30 -22.47 -5.46
CA LEU A 159 -1.74 -22.20 -5.46
C LEU A 159 -2.32 -22.20 -6.89
N GLY A 160 -1.59 -21.65 -7.87
CA GLY A 160 -2.00 -21.64 -9.27
C GLY A 160 -2.14 -23.04 -9.87
N VAL A 161 -1.17 -23.92 -9.59
CA VAL A 161 -1.19 -25.34 -10.01
C VAL A 161 -2.31 -26.12 -9.33
N MET A 162 -2.61 -25.84 -8.06
CA MET A 162 -3.75 -26.46 -7.37
C MET A 162 -5.09 -25.96 -7.92
N SER A 163 -5.15 -24.68 -8.30
CA SER A 163 -6.31 -24.04 -8.92
C SER A 163 -6.64 -24.62 -10.29
N SER A 164 -5.63 -24.88 -11.14
CA SER A 164 -5.87 -25.43 -12.48
C SER A 164 -6.39 -26.87 -12.47
N GLN A 165 -6.17 -27.60 -11.38
CA GLN A 165 -6.61 -28.99 -11.25
C GLN A 165 -8.02 -29.15 -10.64
N ASN A 166 -8.60 -28.11 -10.05
CA ASN A 166 -9.88 -28.22 -9.34
C ASN A 166 -10.70 -26.92 -9.36
N ASP A 167 -11.76 -26.90 -10.16
CA ASP A 167 -12.71 -25.79 -10.29
C ASP A 167 -13.32 -25.35 -8.94
N ARG A 168 -13.52 -26.27 -8.00
CA ARG A 168 -14.05 -25.92 -6.66
C ARG A 168 -13.02 -25.19 -5.83
N PHE A 169 -11.76 -25.60 -5.91
CA PHE A 169 -10.66 -24.93 -5.22
C PHE A 169 -10.43 -23.54 -5.82
N GLU A 170 -10.45 -23.44 -7.15
CA GLU A 170 -10.39 -22.15 -7.83
C GLU A 170 -11.53 -21.23 -7.41
N ALA A 171 -12.78 -21.70 -7.43
CA ALA A 171 -13.95 -20.91 -7.03
C ALA A 171 -13.87 -20.41 -5.58
N PHE A 172 -13.28 -21.19 -4.67
CA PHE A 172 -13.01 -20.76 -3.30
C PHE A 172 -11.85 -19.76 -3.20
N LEU A 173 -10.79 -19.92 -4.00
CA LEU A 173 -9.61 -19.07 -3.95
C LEU A 173 -9.85 -17.69 -4.59
N ARG A 174 -10.64 -17.62 -5.67
CA ARG A 174 -10.98 -16.37 -6.39
C ARG A 174 -11.35 -15.19 -5.48
N PRO A 175 -12.33 -15.29 -4.55
CA PRO A 175 -12.69 -14.17 -3.69
C PRO A 175 -11.56 -13.70 -2.77
N ILE A 176 -10.66 -14.60 -2.34
CA ILE A 176 -9.48 -14.24 -1.54
C ILE A 176 -8.54 -13.39 -2.40
N LEU A 177 -8.23 -13.85 -3.61
CA LEU A 177 -7.36 -13.12 -4.55
C LEU A 177 -7.95 -11.77 -4.95
N ASP A 178 -9.27 -11.69 -5.14
CA ASP A 178 -9.97 -10.45 -5.46
C ASP A 178 -9.89 -9.46 -4.28
N THR A 179 -10.00 -9.96 -3.05
CA THR A 179 -9.84 -9.15 -1.84
C THR A 179 -8.42 -8.60 -1.71
N MET A 180 -7.40 -9.44 -1.97
CA MET A 180 -5.98 -9.04 -1.93
C MET A 180 -5.62 -7.98 -2.98
N GLN A 181 -6.37 -7.89 -4.09
CA GLN A 181 -6.15 -6.87 -5.13
C GLN A 181 -6.91 -5.57 -4.88
N THR A 182 -7.98 -5.60 -4.08
CA THR A 182 -8.92 -4.47 -3.94
C THR A 182 -8.75 -3.71 -2.63
N LEU A 183 -8.29 -4.36 -1.56
CA LEU A 183 -8.03 -3.64 -0.32
C LEU A 183 -6.73 -2.82 -0.44
N PRO A 184 -6.71 -1.57 0.07
CA PRO A 184 -5.50 -0.76 0.09
C PRO A 184 -4.40 -1.35 0.97
N ALA A 185 -3.13 -1.07 0.65
CA ALA A 185 -1.97 -1.59 1.36
C ALA A 185 -2.02 -1.36 2.89
N PHE A 186 -2.50 -0.19 3.33
CA PHE A 186 -2.59 0.15 4.75
C PHE A 186 -3.46 -0.80 5.57
N VAL A 187 -4.49 -1.38 4.95
CA VAL A 187 -5.43 -2.29 5.63
C VAL A 187 -4.71 -3.55 6.10
N TYR A 188 -3.79 -4.08 5.30
CA TYR A 188 -3.02 -5.28 5.64
C TYR A 188 -1.84 -4.98 6.54
N LEU A 189 -1.26 -3.78 6.48
CA LEU A 189 -0.09 -3.41 7.29
C LEU A 189 -0.40 -3.39 8.80
N ILE A 190 -1.60 -2.96 9.20
CA ILE A 190 -2.02 -2.93 10.62
C ILE A 190 -1.93 -4.32 11.28
N PRO A 191 -2.64 -5.36 10.78
CA PRO A 191 -2.53 -6.70 11.36
C PRO A 191 -1.14 -7.32 11.12
N ALA A 192 -0.47 -7.00 10.01
CA ALA A 192 0.89 -7.48 9.75
C ALA A 192 1.87 -7.03 10.84
N PHE A 193 1.86 -5.75 11.21
CA PHE A 193 2.75 -5.23 12.26
C PHE A 193 2.45 -5.82 13.63
N TYR A 194 1.17 -6.08 13.92
CA TYR A 194 0.80 -6.75 15.16
C TYR A 194 1.35 -8.18 15.23
N LEU A 195 1.14 -8.96 14.17
CA LEU A 195 1.48 -10.39 14.12
C LEU A 195 2.98 -10.63 13.88
N PHE A 196 3.56 -10.02 12.86
CA PHE A 196 4.94 -10.27 12.42
C PHE A 196 5.95 -9.27 13.02
N GLY A 197 5.49 -8.11 13.47
CA GLY A 197 6.35 -7.06 14.01
C GLY A 197 6.54 -5.88 13.06
N ILE A 198 7.14 -4.83 13.61
CA ILE A 198 7.43 -3.59 12.89
C ILE A 198 8.73 -3.79 12.09
N GLY A 199 8.78 -3.23 10.88
CA GLY A 199 9.96 -3.25 10.02
C GLY A 199 9.79 -4.16 8.79
N ALA A 200 10.89 -4.79 8.36
CA ALA A 200 10.98 -5.57 7.13
C ALA A 200 9.88 -6.66 6.98
N PRO A 201 9.50 -7.45 8.00
CA PRO A 201 8.49 -8.49 7.86
C PRO A 201 7.13 -8.01 7.34
N GLY A 202 6.66 -6.87 7.86
CA GLY A 202 5.37 -6.32 7.45
C GLY A 202 5.39 -5.83 6.01
N ALA A 203 6.49 -5.21 5.58
CA ALA A 203 6.66 -4.72 4.21
C ALA A 203 6.84 -5.88 3.21
N ILE A 204 7.58 -6.94 3.57
CA ILE A 204 7.67 -8.17 2.77
C ILE A 204 6.28 -8.79 2.61
N LEU A 205 5.53 -8.95 3.70
CA LEU A 205 4.19 -9.53 3.67
C LEU A 205 3.23 -8.73 2.80
N ALA A 206 3.22 -7.40 2.93
CA ALA A 206 2.36 -6.54 2.11
C ALA A 206 2.68 -6.68 0.61
N THR A 207 3.97 -6.76 0.27
CA THR A 207 4.43 -6.95 -1.12
C THR A 207 4.03 -8.33 -1.64
N VAL A 208 4.16 -9.39 -0.83
CA VAL A 208 3.70 -10.74 -1.17
C VAL A 208 2.19 -10.77 -1.41
N ILE A 209 1.39 -10.15 -0.53
CA ILE A 209 -0.06 -10.08 -0.68
C ILE A 209 -0.44 -9.39 -1.99
N TYR A 210 0.25 -8.30 -2.34
CA TYR A 210 -0.01 -7.57 -3.57
C TYR A 210 0.41 -8.35 -4.83
N ALA A 211 1.53 -9.07 -4.77
CA ALA A 211 2.07 -9.81 -5.92
C ALA A 211 1.42 -11.18 -6.14
N LEU A 212 0.82 -11.79 -5.11
CA LEU A 212 0.26 -13.14 -5.17
C LEU A 212 -0.86 -13.29 -6.23
N PRO A 213 -1.89 -12.43 -6.26
CA PRO A 213 -3.02 -12.59 -7.18
C PRO A 213 -2.65 -12.69 -8.67
N PRO A 214 -1.81 -11.81 -9.26
CA PRO A 214 -1.41 -11.98 -10.66
C PRO A 214 -0.61 -13.26 -10.89
N VAL A 215 0.29 -13.65 -9.97
CA VAL A 215 1.07 -14.90 -10.12
C VAL A 215 0.16 -16.11 -10.16
N VAL A 216 -0.77 -16.24 -9.19
CA VAL A 216 -1.71 -17.36 -9.13
C VAL A 216 -2.56 -17.45 -10.39
N ARG A 217 -3.12 -16.32 -10.85
CA ARG A 217 -3.98 -16.28 -12.05
C ARG A 217 -3.21 -16.64 -13.32
N LEU A 218 -1.99 -16.10 -13.49
CA LEU A 218 -1.16 -16.39 -14.66
C LEU A 218 -0.71 -17.85 -14.68
N THR A 219 -0.39 -18.44 -13.52
CA THR A 219 -0.06 -19.87 -13.43
C THR A 219 -1.27 -20.74 -13.73
N ASN A 220 -2.45 -20.42 -13.17
CA ASN A 220 -3.68 -21.17 -13.44
C ASN A 220 -4.09 -21.12 -14.92
N LEU A 221 -3.98 -19.96 -15.57
CA LEU A 221 -4.30 -19.82 -17.01
C LEU A 221 -3.25 -20.44 -17.93
N GLY A 222 -2.00 -20.53 -17.47
CA GLY A 222 -0.87 -21.00 -18.27
C GLY A 222 -0.71 -22.53 -18.29
N ILE A 223 -1.34 -23.25 -17.36
CA ILE A 223 -1.28 -24.71 -17.20
C ILE A 223 -2.65 -25.30 -17.52
#